data_AF-A0A537PAJ7-F1
#
_entry.id   AF-A0A537PAJ7-F1
#
_cell.length_a   1.000
_cell.length_b   1.000
_cell.length_c   1.000
_cell.angle_alpha   90.00
_cell.angle_beta   90.00
_cell.angle_gamma   90.00
#
_symmetry.space_group_name_H-M   'P 1'
#
loop_
_entity.id
_entity.type
_entity.pdbx_description
1 polymer ?
#
loop_
_entity_poly.entity_id
_entity_poly.type
_entity_poly.pdbx_seq_one_letter_code
_entity_poly.pdbx_strand_id
1 'polypeptide(L)'
;MKDSLKPGVSHRFVYRVPREKTVPFLYPEAPAFQAMPEVFATGYMVGLMEWASVELLKPHLDEGVEGRRVWFKIHANDGVDTIGEGRHERAVVIWNKFNARVAEKAVKQ
;
A
#
# COMPACT_ATOMS: atom_id res chain seq x y z
N MET A 1 -4.33 -17.85 9.60
CA MET A 1 -3.89 -17.41 8.26
C MET A 1 -3.86 -18.67 7.45
N LYS A 2 -4.49 -18.69 6.28
CA LYS A 2 -4.72 -19.93 5.56
C LYS A 2 -3.41 -20.53 5.11
N ASP A 3 -3.36 -21.86 5.05
CA ASP A 3 -2.21 -22.61 4.49
C ASP A 3 -1.92 -22.27 3.03
N SER A 4 -2.83 -21.57 2.36
CA SER A 4 -2.66 -21.08 0.99
C SER A 4 -1.67 -19.91 0.88
N LEU A 5 -1.34 -19.19 1.97
CA LEU A 5 -0.27 -18.19 1.93
C LEU A 5 1.09 -18.85 2.16
N LYS A 6 1.85 -19.03 1.08
CA LYS A 6 3.20 -19.61 1.12
C LYS A 6 4.21 -18.66 0.45
N PRO A 7 5.50 -18.69 0.83
CA PRO A 7 6.54 -17.96 0.11
C PRO A 7 6.51 -18.30 -1.39
N GLY A 8 6.66 -17.28 -2.23
CA GLY A 8 6.64 -17.42 -3.69
C GLY A 8 5.29 -17.19 -4.35
N VAL A 9 4.18 -17.14 -3.60
CA VAL A 9 2.89 -16.64 -4.13
C VAL A 9 3.08 -15.19 -4.59
N SER A 10 2.57 -14.88 -5.77
CA SER A 10 2.72 -13.55 -6.39
C SER A 10 1.38 -13.05 -6.92
N HIS A 11 1.28 -11.73 -7.03
CA HIS A 11 0.13 -11.04 -7.60
C HIS A 11 0.64 -9.93 -8.50
N ARG A 12 0.06 -9.78 -9.70
CA ARG A 12 0.35 -8.69 -10.62
C ARG A 12 -0.84 -7.76 -10.68
N PHE A 13 -0.57 -6.48 -10.43
CA PHE A 13 -1.55 -5.42 -10.49
C PHE A 13 -1.11 -4.40 -11.55
N VAL A 14 -2.02 -4.04 -12.46
CA VAL A 14 -1.76 -3.06 -13.52
C VAL A 14 -2.70 -1.88 -13.31
N TYR A 15 -2.14 -0.68 -13.32
CA TYR A 15 -2.87 0.54 -13.07
C TYR A 15 -2.46 1.61 -14.07
N ARG A 16 -3.45 2.18 -14.76
CA ARG A 16 -3.24 3.35 -15.59
C ARG A 16 -3.18 4.57 -14.69
N VAL A 17 -2.03 5.22 -14.62
CA VAL A 17 -1.83 6.45 -13.82
C VAL A 17 -2.65 7.58 -14.43
N PRO A 18 -3.70 8.09 -13.76
CA PRO A 18 -4.40 9.28 -14.20
C PRO A 18 -3.65 10.53 -13.69
N ARG A 19 -4.03 11.70 -14.20
CA ARG A 19 -3.38 12.98 -13.88
C ARG A 19 -3.38 13.28 -12.37
N GLU A 20 -4.45 12.92 -11.68
CA GLU A 20 -4.64 13.15 -10.24
C GLU A 20 -3.73 12.27 -9.37
N LYS A 21 -2.91 11.41 -9.97
CA LYS A 21 -1.86 10.65 -9.28
C LYS A 21 -0.46 11.21 -9.53
N THR A 22 -0.36 12.45 -9.99
CA THR A 22 0.92 13.12 -10.17
C THR A 22 1.31 13.98 -8.96
N VAL A 23 2.58 14.40 -8.89
CA VAL A 23 3.14 15.11 -7.72
C VAL A 23 2.31 16.31 -7.25
N PRO A 24 1.82 17.22 -8.11
CA PRO A 24 1.00 18.35 -7.67
C PRO A 24 -0.30 17.95 -6.96
N PHE A 25 -0.81 16.74 -7.21
CA PHE A 25 -2.06 16.26 -6.61
C PHE A 25 -1.85 15.55 -5.27
N LEU A 26 -0.61 15.23 -4.90
CA LEU A 26 -0.33 14.48 -3.67
C LEU A 26 -0.59 15.31 -2.40
N TYR A 27 -0.14 16.57 -2.39
CA TYR A 27 -0.45 17.57 -1.35
C TYR A 27 -0.78 18.90 -2.03
N PRO A 28 -2.06 19.12 -2.42
CA PRO A 28 -2.50 20.32 -3.13
C PRO A 28 -2.17 21.64 -2.42
N GLU A 29 -2.10 21.60 -1.09
CA GLU A 29 -1.80 22.74 -0.23
C GLU A 29 -0.32 23.13 -0.21
N ALA A 30 0.59 22.28 -0.70
CA ALA A 30 2.03 22.51 -0.64
C ALA A 30 2.52 23.26 -1.90
N PRO A 31 2.90 24.55 -1.82
CA PRO A 31 3.30 25.32 -3.00
C PRO A 31 4.51 24.72 -3.74
N ALA A 32 5.42 24.10 -2.99
CA ALA A 32 6.57 23.40 -3.56
C ALA A 32 6.16 22.24 -4.47
N PHE A 33 5.09 21.51 -4.14
CA PHE A 33 4.61 20.38 -4.95
C PHE A 33 3.82 20.87 -6.17
N GLN A 34 3.14 22.01 -6.04
CA GLN A 34 2.45 22.64 -7.18
C GLN A 34 3.43 23.07 -8.29
N ALA A 35 4.66 23.43 -7.93
CA ALA A 35 5.69 23.81 -8.89
C ALA A 35 6.39 22.60 -9.55
N MET A 36 6.13 21.37 -9.11
CA MET A 36 6.78 20.16 -9.63
C MET A 36 6.08 19.61 -10.89
N PRO A 37 6.80 18.87 -11.75
CA PRO A 37 6.21 18.25 -12.94
C PRO A 37 5.08 17.27 -12.63
N GLU A 38 4.15 17.10 -13.58
CA GLU A 38 3.08 16.10 -13.52
C GLU A 38 3.60 14.68 -13.81
N VAL A 39 4.40 14.13 -12.89
CA VAL A 39 4.89 12.74 -12.93
C VAL A 39 4.27 11.92 -11.81
N PHE A 40 4.19 10.61 -11.98
CA PHE A 40 3.59 9.70 -10.99
C PHE A 40 4.30 9.83 -9.63
N ALA A 41 3.56 10.24 -8.60
CA ALA A 41 4.19 10.58 -7.33
C ALA A 41 4.58 9.32 -6.53
N THR A 42 5.76 9.35 -5.89
CA THR A 42 6.23 8.25 -5.05
C THR A 42 5.22 7.84 -3.96
N GLY A 43 4.54 8.81 -3.33
CA GLY A 43 3.50 8.52 -2.34
C GLY A 43 2.33 7.68 -2.90
N TYR A 44 1.90 7.97 -4.13
CA TYR A 44 0.89 7.15 -4.80
C TYR A 44 1.43 5.79 -5.24
N MET A 45 2.69 5.71 -5.69
CA MET A 45 3.34 4.44 -5.99
C MET A 45 3.38 3.53 -4.75
N VAL A 46 3.77 4.06 -3.58
CA VAL A 46 3.73 3.32 -2.32
C VAL A 46 2.30 2.83 -2.03
N GLY A 47 1.30 3.70 -2.13
CA GLY A 47 -0.11 3.29 -1.96
C GLY A 47 -0.55 2.19 -2.94
N LEU A 48 -0.05 2.21 -4.18
CA LEU A 48 -0.31 1.19 -5.19
C LEU A 48 0.30 -0.16 -4.80
N MET A 49 1.55 -0.14 -4.32
CA MET A 49 2.28 -1.30 -3.82
C MET A 49 1.58 -1.90 -2.57
N GLU A 50 1.09 -1.04 -1.69
CA GLU A 50 0.28 -1.44 -0.55
C GLU A 50 -1.03 -2.13 -0.97
N TRP A 51 -1.74 -1.54 -1.93
CA TRP A 51 -2.98 -2.10 -2.45
C TRP A 51 -2.75 -3.48 -3.09
N ALA A 52 -1.73 -3.62 -3.94
CA ALA A 52 -1.37 -4.91 -4.52
C ALA A 52 -1.05 -5.98 -3.45
N SER A 53 -0.37 -5.58 -2.37
CA SER A 53 -0.08 -6.47 -1.23
C SER A 53 -1.36 -6.88 -0.49
N VAL A 54 -2.32 -5.95 -0.34
CA VAL A 54 -3.62 -6.22 0.27
C VAL A 54 -4.44 -7.18 -0.60
N GLU A 55 -4.51 -6.97 -1.92
CA GLU A 55 -5.21 -7.88 -2.84
C GLU A 55 -4.64 -9.29 -2.79
N LEU A 56 -3.30 -9.43 -2.74
CA LEU A 56 -2.65 -10.73 -2.56
C LEU A 56 -3.09 -11.37 -1.23
N LEU A 57 -3.08 -10.63 -0.12
CA LEU A 57 -3.38 -11.18 1.21
C LEU A 57 -4.85 -11.56 1.42
N LYS A 58 -5.79 -10.77 0.89
CA LYS A 58 -7.24 -10.92 1.12
C LYS A 58 -7.75 -12.37 1.10
N PRO A 59 -7.50 -13.19 0.06
CA PRO A 59 -8.00 -14.56 0.02
C PRO A 59 -7.39 -15.49 1.09
N HIS A 60 -6.26 -15.12 1.70
CA HIS A 60 -5.49 -15.94 2.63
C HIS A 60 -5.66 -15.57 4.11
N LEU A 61 -6.43 -14.53 4.42
CA LEU A 61 -6.72 -14.17 5.80
C LEU A 61 -7.76 -15.12 6.40
N ASP A 62 -7.58 -15.50 7.67
CA ASP A 62 -8.59 -16.20 8.46
C ASP A 62 -9.19 -15.25 9.49
N GLU A 63 -10.43 -15.51 9.84
CA GLU A 63 -11.10 -14.82 10.94
C GLU A 63 -10.32 -15.03 12.25
N GLY A 64 -10.16 -13.95 13.03
CA GLY A 64 -9.51 -13.99 14.35
C GLY A 64 -7.97 -14.00 14.36
N VAL A 65 -7.30 -13.90 13.21
CA VAL A 65 -5.83 -13.79 13.15
C VAL A 65 -5.38 -12.37 13.50
N GLU A 66 -4.45 -12.22 14.43
CA GLU A 66 -3.85 -10.95 14.83
C GLU A 66 -2.33 -11.09 15.01
N GLY A 67 -1.56 -10.04 14.77
CA GLY A 67 -0.14 -9.94 15.11
C GLY A 67 0.83 -10.68 14.17
N ARG A 68 0.30 -11.44 13.20
CA ARG A 68 1.11 -12.07 12.16
C ARG A 68 1.66 -11.02 11.20
N ARG A 69 2.91 -11.19 10.77
CA ARG A 69 3.59 -10.31 9.82
C ARG A 69 3.90 -11.03 8.53
N VAL A 70 3.82 -10.31 7.42
CA VAL A 70 4.10 -10.84 6.07
C VAL A 70 5.00 -9.86 5.34
N TRP A 71 6.05 -10.40 4.70
CA TRP A 71 7.00 -9.65 3.90
C TRP A 71 6.77 -9.88 2.41
N PHE A 72 6.79 -8.79 1.65
CA PHE A 72 6.66 -8.78 0.21
C PHE A 72 7.95 -8.29 -0.42
N LYS A 73 8.41 -8.96 -1.48
CA LYS A 73 9.29 -8.33 -2.46
C LYS A 73 8.40 -7.65 -3.49
N ILE A 74 8.64 -6.37 -3.75
CA ILE A 74 7.84 -5.57 -4.68
C ILE A 74 8.71 -5.10 -5.83
N HIS A 75 8.12 -5.10 -7.02
CA HIS A 75 8.68 -4.60 -8.27
C HIS A 75 7.59 -3.81 -9.00
N ALA A 76 7.96 -2.65 -9.55
CA ALA A 76 7.09 -1.79 -10.33
C ALA A 76 7.77 -1.39 -11.64
N ASN A 77 7.03 -1.49 -12.74
CA ASN A 77 7.45 -1.14 -14.09
C ASN A 77 6.25 -0.49 -14.81
N ASP A 78 6.53 0.51 -15.65
CA ASP A 78 5.50 1.30 -16.36
C ASP A 78 5.28 0.86 -17.82
N GLY A 79 5.88 -0.26 -18.23
CA GLY A 79 5.90 -0.76 -19.60
C GLY A 79 7.12 -0.32 -20.40
N VAL A 80 7.90 0.65 -19.91
CA VAL A 80 9.16 1.11 -20.50
C VAL A 80 10.30 0.80 -19.55
N ASP A 81 10.26 1.36 -18.34
CA ASP A 81 11.34 1.30 -17.36
C ASP A 81 10.89 0.68 -16.03
N THR A 82 11.84 0.11 -15.28
CA THR A 82 11.62 -0.21 -13.87
C THR A 82 11.60 1.09 -13.08
N ILE A 83 10.46 1.38 -12.44
CA ILE A 83 10.24 2.63 -11.69
C ILE A 83 10.40 2.46 -10.18
N GLY A 84 10.50 1.22 -9.69
CA GLY A 84 10.75 0.96 -8.27
C GLY A 84 10.87 -0.50 -7.90
N GLU A 85 11.71 -0.77 -6.90
CA GLU A 85 11.88 -2.09 -6.29
C GLU A 85 12.05 -1.94 -4.78
N GLY A 86 11.59 -2.93 -4.01
CA GLY A 86 11.79 -2.88 -2.57
C GLY A 86 11.17 -4.02 -1.80
N ARG A 87 11.08 -3.80 -0.49
CA ARG A 87 10.41 -4.69 0.46
C ARG A 87 9.32 -3.93 1.18
N HIS A 88 8.19 -4.60 1.39
CA HIS A 88 7.06 -4.07 2.13
C HIS A 88 6.65 -5.09 3.17
N GLU A 89 6.48 -4.65 4.41
CA GLU A 89 6.02 -5.49 5.52
C GLU A 89 4.59 -5.07 5.90
N ARG A 90 3.72 -6.06 6.13
CA ARG A 90 2.38 -5.82 6.67
C ARG A 90 2.15 -6.64 7.92
N ALA A 91 1.41 -6.06 8.88
CA ALA A 91 0.91 -6.75 10.06
C ALA A 91 -0.60 -6.97 9.94
N VAL A 92 -1.06 -8.18 10.28
CA VAL A 92 -2.48 -8.51 10.32
C VAL A 92 -3.08 -7.98 11.63
N VAL A 93 -4.19 -7.26 11.50
CA VAL A 93 -4.92 -6.64 12.63
C VAL A 93 -6.37 -7.07 12.63
N ILE A 94 -6.96 -7.15 13.82
CA ILE A 94 -8.41 -7.31 13.98
C ILE A 94 -9.04 -5.92 13.98
N TRP A 95 -9.93 -5.66 13.01
CA TRP A 95 -10.47 -4.33 12.74
C TRP A 95 -11.15 -3.69 13.95
N ASN A 96 -12.04 -4.41 14.64
CA ASN A 96 -12.77 -3.85 15.78
C ASN A 96 -11.82 -3.42 16.92
N LYS A 97 -10.83 -4.24 17.26
CA LYS A 97 -9.83 -3.92 18.29
C LYS A 97 -8.94 -2.75 17.85
N PHE A 98 -8.51 -2.74 16.59
CA PHE A 98 -7.65 -1.69 16.05
C PHE A 98 -8.37 -0.34 16.01
N ASN A 99 -9.62 -0.31 15.53
CA ASN A 99 -10.43 0.90 15.47
C ASN A 99 -10.72 1.50 16.84
N ALA A 100 -10.98 0.66 17.86
CA ALA A 100 -11.14 1.14 19.24
C ALA A 100 -9.89 1.88 19.73
N ARG A 101 -8.69 1.31 19.51
CA ARG A 101 -7.41 1.94 19.88
C ARG A 101 -7.15 3.24 19.12
N VAL A 102 -7.52 3.30 17.84
CA VAL A 102 -7.41 4.53 17.03
C VAL A 102 -8.33 5.62 17.60
N ALA A 103 -9.59 5.29 17.91
CA ALA A 103 -10.55 6.23 18.49
C ALA A 103 -10.09 6.76 19.87
N GLU A 104 -9.60 5.89 20.75
CA GLU A 104 -9.03 6.30 22.04
C GLU A 104 -7.86 7.28 21.91
N LYS A 105 -7.03 7.10 20.87
CA LYS A 105 -5.89 8.00 20.62
C LYS A 105 -6.33 9.35 20.06
N ALA A 106 -7.35 9.38 19.21
CA ALA A 106 -7.87 10.60 18.60
C ALA A 106 -8.42 11.59 19.64
N VAL A 107 -8.94 11.11 20.77
CA VAL A 107 -9.45 11.95 21.87
C VAL A 107 -8.33 12.52 22.77
N LYS A 108 -7.10 11.98 22.66
CA LYS A 108 -5.94 12.41 23.47
C LYS A 108 -5.05 13.44 22.75
N GLN A 109 -5.35 13.77 21.50
CA GLN A 109 -4.67 14.82 20.73
C GLN A 109 -5.50 16.10 20.78
#